data_AF-A0A0W4ZG72-F1
#
_entry.id   AF-A0A0W4ZG72-F1
#
_cell.length_a   1.000
_cell.length_b   1.000
_cell.length_c   1.000
_cell.angle_alpha   90.00
_cell.angle_beta   90.00
_cell.angle_gamma   90.00
#
_symmetry.space_group_name_H-M   'P 1'
#
loop_
_entity.id
_entity.type
_entity.pdbx_description
1 polymer ?
#
loop_
_entity_poly.entity_id
_entity_poly.type
_entity_poly.pdbx_seq_one_letter_code
_entity_poly.pdbx_strand_id
1 'polypeptide(L)'
;MTIEKNKKTNTHDFLWTFQEEPHKTRRKEIIKAHPEVIKLCGHEPLTKYIICIVVLFQLVSAYLLRNENWLSLKFLLYAYFFGATANQNIFLSIHELSHNLVFKNAKLNQYFSIFANLPIGLPYSASFKPYHLLHHKYLGEDGTDTDLPTKLEVILFNNVLGKAFFCTFQIFFYALRPICLKKIQFTSLHIYNLLIQFLFDIILIRLAGSGALFYLLFSSFLAGSLHPCAGHFIAEHFSIIKNTNEAIDTYSYYGILNILTYNVGYHNEHHDFPFIPWSRLPKLNKIANEFYRNIPCHTSWTYVIWQFITDDRVGLWCRIKRRNKLASISK
;
A
#
# COMPACT_ATOMS: atom_id res chain seq x y z
N MET A 1 0.74 32.16 -5.70
CA MET A 1 1.63 31.10 -5.18
C MET A 1 2.38 31.71 -3.99
N THR A 2 1.91 31.47 -2.77
CA THR A 2 2.50 32.07 -1.57
C THR A 2 2.91 30.93 -0.64
N ILE A 3 4.09 30.39 -0.89
CA ILE A 3 4.76 29.47 0.04
C ILE A 3 5.38 30.36 1.12
N GLU A 4 4.99 30.18 2.38
CA GLU A 4 5.65 30.84 3.50
C GLU A 4 7.12 30.39 3.55
N LYS A 5 8.03 31.26 3.10
CA LYS A 5 9.46 31.14 3.38
C LYS A 5 9.68 31.53 4.85
N ASN A 6 9.46 30.59 5.75
CA ASN A 6 9.98 30.72 7.10
C ASN A 6 11.51 30.72 7.03
N LYS A 7 12.11 31.82 7.50
CA LYS A 7 13.57 32.03 7.60
C LYS A 7 14.17 30.96 8.52
N LYS A 8 15.27 30.34 8.05
CA LYS A 8 15.92 29.09 8.51
C LYS A 8 15.14 27.83 8.12
N THR A 9 15.14 27.49 6.83
CA THR A 9 14.66 26.20 6.35
C THR A 9 15.59 25.10 6.85
N ASN A 10 15.19 24.38 7.90
CA ASN A 10 15.65 23.00 8.06
C ASN A 10 15.31 22.29 6.76
N THR A 11 16.32 21.78 6.06
CA THR A 11 16.19 21.16 4.72
C THR A 11 15.39 19.85 4.70
N HIS A 12 14.73 19.50 5.82
CA HIS A 12 14.07 18.22 6.06
C HIS A 12 12.73 18.34 6.83
N ASP A 13 12.03 19.48 6.68
CA ASP A 13 10.65 19.62 7.17
C ASP A 13 9.63 19.12 6.13
N PHE A 14 8.45 18.68 6.60
CA PHE A 14 7.36 18.22 5.72
C PHE A 14 6.84 19.33 4.81
N LEU A 15 6.34 18.95 3.62
CA LEU A 15 5.72 19.85 2.67
C LEU A 15 4.27 20.14 3.09
N TRP A 16 3.96 21.34 3.56
CA TRP A 16 2.60 21.72 3.95
C TRP A 16 1.85 22.41 2.83
N THR A 17 0.60 22.02 2.58
CA THR A 17 -0.27 22.67 1.59
C THR A 17 -1.63 23.08 2.17
N PHE A 18 -2.18 24.17 1.63
CA PHE A 18 -3.54 24.63 1.88
C PHE A 18 -4.53 24.17 0.78
N GLN A 19 -4.03 23.54 -0.28
CA GLN A 19 -4.85 23.02 -1.36
C GLN A 19 -5.62 21.78 -0.89
N GLU A 20 -6.86 21.61 -1.38
CA GLU A 20 -7.62 20.37 -1.22
C GLU A 20 -6.86 19.21 -1.89
N GLU A 21 -7.15 17.97 -1.48
CA GLU A 21 -6.61 16.81 -2.19
C GLU A 21 -7.09 16.81 -3.66
N PRO A 22 -6.21 16.48 -4.62
CA PRO A 22 -6.46 16.70 -6.04
C PRO A 22 -7.48 15.71 -6.64
N HIS A 23 -7.67 14.55 -6.02
CA HIS A 23 -8.46 13.45 -6.57
C HIS A 23 -9.94 13.76 -6.61
N LYS A 24 -10.50 14.41 -5.58
CA LYS A 24 -11.92 14.81 -5.59
C LYS A 24 -12.24 15.85 -6.64
N THR A 25 -11.35 16.81 -6.88
CA THR A 25 -11.54 17.81 -7.94
C THR A 25 -11.42 17.14 -9.31
N ARG A 26 -10.34 16.40 -9.54
CA ARG A 26 -10.11 15.71 -10.82
C ARG A 26 -11.19 14.69 -11.15
N ARG A 27 -11.69 13.92 -10.17
CA ARG A 27 -12.85 13.02 -10.33
C ARG A 27 -14.08 13.76 -10.87
N LYS A 28 -14.41 14.94 -10.32
CA LYS A 28 -15.57 15.73 -10.78
C LYS A 28 -15.39 16.22 -12.20
N GLU A 29 -14.19 16.68 -12.54
CA GLU A 29 -13.87 17.16 -13.88
C GLU A 29 -13.91 16.03 -14.91
N ILE A 30 -13.35 14.87 -14.58
CA ILE A 30 -13.41 13.67 -15.42
C ILE A 30 -14.86 13.22 -15.62
N ILE A 31 -15.69 13.14 -14.57
CA ILE A 31 -17.11 12.75 -14.71
C ILE A 31 -17.86 13.73 -15.62
N LYS A 32 -17.53 15.03 -15.54
CA LYS A 32 -18.15 16.06 -16.39
C LYS A 32 -17.74 15.92 -17.85
N ALA A 33 -16.47 15.63 -18.13
CA ALA A 33 -15.95 15.49 -19.48
C ALA A 33 -16.29 14.13 -20.12
N HIS A 34 -16.23 13.05 -19.32
CA HIS A 34 -16.36 11.65 -19.73
C HIS A 34 -17.32 10.89 -18.80
N PRO A 35 -18.63 11.17 -18.83
CA PRO A 35 -19.60 10.52 -17.94
C PRO A 35 -19.64 8.99 -18.09
N GLU A 36 -19.19 8.44 -19.22
CA GLU A 36 -19.09 7.00 -19.46
C GLU A 36 -18.10 6.28 -18.55
N VAL A 37 -17.16 6.96 -17.90
CA VAL A 37 -16.23 6.33 -16.94
C VAL A 37 -16.96 5.69 -15.76
N ILE A 38 -18.14 6.22 -15.41
CA ILE A 38 -18.98 5.66 -14.33
C ILE A 38 -19.40 4.21 -14.66
N LYS A 39 -19.51 3.86 -15.95
CA LYS A 39 -19.83 2.49 -16.39
C LYS A 39 -18.70 1.51 -16.12
N LEU A 40 -17.50 1.97 -15.82
CA LEU A 40 -16.37 1.12 -15.42
C LEU A 40 -16.46 0.68 -13.96
N CYS A 41 -17.21 1.41 -13.12
CA CYS A 41 -17.39 1.06 -11.72
C CYS A 41 -18.08 -0.30 -11.58
N GLY A 42 -17.75 -1.01 -10.49
CA GLY A 42 -18.39 -2.26 -10.13
C GLY A 42 -17.39 -3.32 -9.72
N HIS A 43 -17.80 -4.58 -9.81
CA HIS A 43 -17.01 -5.69 -9.29
C HIS A 43 -16.15 -6.37 -10.36
N GLU A 44 -15.08 -7.01 -9.90
CA GLU A 44 -14.15 -7.84 -10.66
C GLU A 44 -14.12 -9.27 -10.07
N PRO A 45 -14.96 -10.18 -10.58
CA PRO A 45 -15.07 -11.53 -10.04
C PRO A 45 -13.82 -12.39 -10.31
N LEU A 46 -12.94 -12.03 -11.25
CA LEU A 46 -11.71 -12.78 -11.48
C LEU A 46 -10.78 -12.76 -10.26
N THR A 47 -10.80 -11.64 -9.51
CA THR A 47 -9.93 -11.43 -8.34
C THR A 47 -10.04 -12.55 -7.31
N LYS A 48 -11.24 -13.10 -7.05
CA LYS A 48 -11.39 -14.19 -6.07
C LYS A 48 -10.68 -15.47 -6.49
N TYR A 49 -10.62 -15.77 -7.79
CA TYR A 49 -9.94 -16.96 -8.30
C TYR A 49 -8.43 -16.78 -8.24
N ILE A 50 -7.92 -15.59 -8.57
CA ILE A 50 -6.49 -15.25 -8.43
C ILE A 50 -6.08 -15.41 -6.96
N ILE A 51 -6.86 -14.85 -6.02
CA ILE A 51 -6.61 -15.01 -4.58
C ILE A 51 -6.53 -16.48 -4.19
N CYS A 52 -7.51 -17.31 -4.56
CA CYS A 52 -7.49 -18.73 -4.23
C CYS A 52 -6.24 -19.45 -4.77
N ILE A 53 -5.83 -19.14 -6.02
CA ILE A 53 -4.65 -19.73 -6.64
C ILE A 53 -3.37 -19.31 -5.90
N VAL A 54 -3.23 -18.02 -5.55
CA VAL A 54 -2.04 -17.51 -4.87
C VAL A 54 -1.97 -18.00 -3.43
N VAL A 55 -3.11 -18.08 -2.73
CA VAL A 55 -3.19 -18.70 -1.39
C VAL A 55 -2.76 -20.16 -1.47
N LEU A 56 -3.32 -20.94 -2.40
CA LEU A 56 -2.94 -22.35 -2.58
C LEU A 56 -1.44 -22.49 -2.90
N PHE A 57 -0.91 -21.66 -3.80
CA PHE A 57 0.51 -21.64 -4.14
C PHE A 57 1.39 -21.42 -2.90
N GLN A 58 1.01 -20.47 -2.03
CA GLN A 58 1.74 -20.23 -0.79
C GLN A 58 1.67 -21.41 0.18
N LEU A 59 0.50 -22.04 0.32
CA LEU A 59 0.34 -23.21 1.20
C LEU A 59 1.15 -24.41 0.71
N VAL A 60 1.15 -24.65 -0.61
CA VAL A 60 1.97 -25.71 -1.23
C VAL A 60 3.45 -25.40 -1.04
N SER A 61 3.88 -24.16 -1.29
CA SER A 61 5.28 -23.75 -1.09
C SER A 61 5.72 -23.89 0.37
N ALA A 62 4.87 -23.48 1.32
CA ALA A 62 5.09 -23.63 2.76
C ALA A 62 5.27 -25.10 3.14
N TYR A 63 4.41 -25.98 2.62
CA TYR A 63 4.51 -27.42 2.85
C TYR A 63 5.79 -28.01 2.23
N LEU A 64 6.15 -27.63 1.00
CA LEU A 64 7.33 -28.16 0.32
C LEU A 64 8.64 -27.74 1.01
N LEU A 65 8.71 -26.51 1.53
CA LEU A 65 9.89 -25.96 2.20
C LEU A 65 9.94 -26.25 3.71
N ARG A 66 8.96 -26.98 4.25
CA ARG A 66 8.75 -27.12 5.70
C ARG A 66 9.93 -27.71 6.49
N ASN A 67 10.73 -28.56 5.83
CA ASN A 67 11.88 -29.24 6.43
C ASN A 67 13.22 -28.56 6.07
N GLU A 68 13.20 -27.54 5.23
CA GLU A 68 14.39 -26.76 4.90
C GLU A 68 14.79 -25.91 6.11
N ASN A 69 16.09 -25.72 6.32
CA ASN A 69 16.55 -24.74 7.29
C ASN A 69 16.11 -23.35 6.80
N TRP A 70 15.34 -22.63 7.62
CA TRP A 70 14.76 -21.33 7.30
C TRP A 70 15.80 -20.21 7.12
N LEU A 71 17.04 -20.44 7.55
CA LEU A 71 18.20 -19.56 7.29
C LEU A 71 19.04 -20.02 6.09
N SER A 72 18.68 -21.13 5.44
CA SER A 72 19.40 -21.57 4.24
C SER A 72 19.20 -20.58 3.10
N LEU A 73 20.23 -20.42 2.27
CA LEU A 73 20.16 -19.56 1.09
C LEU A 73 19.03 -19.99 0.14
N LYS A 74 18.83 -21.30 -0.04
CA LYS A 74 17.73 -21.86 -0.84
C LYS A 74 16.37 -21.37 -0.36
N PHE A 75 16.12 -21.45 0.94
CA PHE A 75 14.87 -21.01 1.54
C PHE A 75 14.67 -19.50 1.36
N LEU A 76 15.70 -18.71 1.69
CA LEU A 76 15.63 -17.24 1.62
C LEU A 76 15.43 -16.74 0.18
N LEU A 77 16.11 -17.33 -0.80
CA LEU A 77 15.93 -16.98 -2.22
C LEU A 77 14.53 -17.34 -2.71
N TYR A 78 14.00 -18.51 -2.35
CA TYR A 78 12.65 -18.90 -2.75
C TYR A 78 11.60 -17.99 -2.09
N ALA A 79 11.75 -17.72 -0.79
CA ALA A 79 10.89 -16.79 -0.06
C ALA A 79 10.95 -15.38 -0.64
N TYR A 80 12.12 -14.92 -1.12
CA TYR A 80 12.27 -13.60 -1.73
C TYR A 80 11.68 -13.50 -3.13
N PHE A 81 11.93 -14.46 -4.02
CA PHE A 81 11.46 -14.33 -5.41
C PHE A 81 10.00 -14.76 -5.58
N PHE A 82 9.61 -15.88 -4.98
CA PHE A 82 8.28 -16.45 -5.16
C PHE A 82 7.35 -16.09 -4.01
N GLY A 83 7.82 -16.28 -2.77
CA GLY A 83 7.04 -16.00 -1.57
C GLY A 83 6.64 -14.53 -1.47
N ALA A 84 7.60 -13.62 -1.56
CA ALA A 84 7.36 -12.19 -1.43
C ALA A 84 6.56 -11.63 -2.60
N THR A 85 6.79 -12.09 -3.84
CA THR A 85 5.96 -11.72 -4.98
C THR A 85 4.50 -12.17 -4.80
N ALA A 86 4.28 -13.40 -4.32
CA ALA A 86 2.94 -13.90 -4.03
C ALA A 86 2.29 -13.13 -2.87
N ASN A 87 3.02 -12.77 -1.81
CA ASN A 87 2.48 -11.98 -0.73
C ASN A 87 2.23 -10.52 -1.12
N GLN A 88 3.00 -9.95 -2.05
CA GLN A 88 2.69 -8.67 -2.68
C GLN A 88 1.34 -8.70 -3.40
N ASN A 89 1.07 -9.78 -4.16
CA ASN A 89 -0.25 -10.01 -4.72
C ASN A 89 -1.31 -10.08 -3.61
N ILE A 90 -1.10 -10.84 -2.54
CA ILE A 90 -2.07 -10.97 -1.45
C ILE A 90 -2.34 -9.63 -0.76
N PHE A 91 -1.32 -8.81 -0.45
CA PHE A 91 -1.48 -7.47 0.12
C PHE A 91 -2.42 -6.62 -0.73
N LEU A 92 -2.20 -6.61 -2.04
CA LEU A 92 -2.99 -5.81 -2.97
C LEU A 92 -4.36 -6.43 -3.28
N SER A 93 -4.53 -7.73 -3.08
CA SER A 93 -5.84 -8.36 -3.14
C SER A 93 -6.72 -7.95 -1.96
N ILE A 94 -6.13 -7.80 -0.77
CA ILE A 94 -6.81 -7.30 0.45
C ILE A 94 -7.12 -5.81 0.28
N HIS A 95 -6.27 -5.07 -0.42
CA HIS A 95 -6.57 -3.72 -0.90
C HIS A 95 -7.85 -3.68 -1.76
N GLU A 96 -7.95 -4.50 -2.81
CA GLU A 96 -9.16 -4.55 -3.66
C GLU A 96 -10.43 -4.96 -2.87
N LEU A 97 -10.30 -5.93 -1.96
CA LEU A 97 -11.40 -6.35 -1.08
C LEU A 97 -11.84 -5.24 -0.12
N SER A 98 -10.94 -4.34 0.27
CA SER A 98 -11.25 -3.20 1.15
C SER A 98 -12.18 -2.20 0.47
N HIS A 99 -12.08 -2.06 -0.85
CA HIS A 99 -12.99 -1.28 -1.70
C HIS A 99 -14.27 -2.02 -2.09
N ASN A 100 -14.45 -3.27 -1.62
CA ASN A 100 -15.56 -4.16 -1.98
C ASN A 100 -15.64 -4.48 -3.48
N LEU A 101 -14.49 -4.53 -4.16
CA LEU A 101 -14.44 -4.73 -5.61
C LEU A 101 -14.62 -6.18 -6.04
N VAL A 102 -14.59 -7.15 -5.12
CA VAL A 102 -14.63 -8.58 -5.51
C VAL A 102 -16.05 -9.14 -5.49
N PHE A 103 -16.82 -8.84 -4.44
CA PHE A 103 -18.19 -9.32 -4.29
C PHE A 103 -19.20 -8.17 -4.17
N LYS A 104 -20.42 -8.40 -4.63
CA LYS A 104 -21.56 -7.48 -4.40
C LYS A 104 -21.87 -7.26 -2.92
N ASN A 105 -21.69 -8.31 -2.10
CA ASN A 105 -21.92 -8.25 -0.67
C ASN A 105 -20.66 -7.78 0.07
N ALA A 106 -20.73 -6.63 0.74
CA ALA A 106 -19.63 -6.06 1.51
C ALA A 106 -19.10 -6.99 2.63
N LYS A 107 -19.99 -7.75 3.30
CA LYS A 107 -19.57 -8.73 4.32
C LYS A 107 -18.79 -9.88 3.70
N LEU A 108 -19.13 -10.30 2.49
CA LEU A 108 -18.39 -11.37 1.81
C LEU A 108 -16.97 -10.90 1.45
N ASN A 109 -16.78 -9.64 1.05
CA ASN A 109 -15.43 -9.09 0.87
C ASN A 109 -14.63 -9.08 2.18
N GLN A 110 -15.28 -8.74 3.31
CA GLN A 110 -14.62 -8.73 4.64
C GLN A 110 -14.23 -10.13 5.13
N TYR A 111 -15.08 -11.14 4.96
CA TYR A 111 -14.71 -12.51 5.35
C TYR A 111 -13.70 -13.13 4.38
N PHE A 112 -13.82 -12.84 3.08
CA PHE A 112 -12.86 -13.32 2.10
C PHE A 112 -11.50 -12.65 2.24
N SER A 113 -11.42 -11.42 2.78
CA SER A 113 -10.13 -10.80 3.12
C SER A 113 -9.44 -11.48 4.30
N ILE A 114 -10.17 -12.11 5.22
CA ILE A 114 -9.57 -12.98 6.26
C ILE A 114 -8.99 -14.25 5.62
N PHE A 115 -9.69 -14.85 4.66
CA PHE A 115 -9.16 -15.99 3.90
C PHE A 115 -7.90 -15.61 3.10
N ALA A 116 -7.94 -14.49 2.37
CA ALA A 116 -6.78 -13.98 1.63
C ALA A 116 -5.59 -13.71 2.56
N ASN A 117 -5.84 -13.33 3.83
CA ASN A 117 -4.82 -13.01 4.81
C ASN A 117 -4.06 -14.22 5.34
N LEU A 118 -4.57 -15.45 5.20
CA LEU A 118 -3.96 -16.64 5.84
C LEU A 118 -2.46 -16.81 5.53
N PRO A 119 -1.98 -16.67 4.27
CA PRO A 119 -0.56 -16.80 3.95
C PRO A 119 0.34 -15.68 4.46
N ILE A 120 -0.24 -14.65 5.08
CA ILE A 120 0.53 -13.54 5.66
C ILE A 120 1.13 -13.94 7.01
N GLY A 121 0.48 -14.88 7.72
CA GLY A 121 0.91 -15.36 9.03
C GLY A 121 0.61 -14.42 10.19
N LEU A 122 -0.05 -13.28 9.93
CA LEU A 122 -0.43 -12.28 10.94
C LEU A 122 -1.80 -11.67 10.60
N PRO A 123 -2.69 -11.42 11.58
CA PRO A 123 -4.05 -10.94 11.33
C PRO A 123 -4.09 -9.43 11.09
N TYR A 124 -3.99 -8.99 9.83
CA TYR A 124 -3.97 -7.55 9.51
C TYR A 124 -5.16 -7.07 8.65
N SER A 125 -5.82 -7.95 7.89
CA SER A 125 -6.83 -7.55 6.90
C SER A 125 -8.04 -6.82 7.47
N ALA A 126 -8.47 -7.14 8.70
CA ALA A 126 -9.56 -6.44 9.37
C ALA A 126 -9.20 -4.99 9.70
N SER A 127 -7.96 -4.75 10.13
CA SER A 127 -7.46 -3.41 10.47
C SER A 127 -7.11 -2.60 9.22
N PHE A 128 -6.67 -3.25 8.15
CA PHE A 128 -6.25 -2.59 6.91
C PHE A 128 -7.35 -1.71 6.31
N LYS A 129 -8.55 -2.25 6.12
CA LYS A 129 -9.68 -1.55 5.47
C LYS A 129 -9.99 -0.17 6.07
N PRO A 130 -10.26 -0.02 7.38
CA PRO A 130 -10.58 1.29 7.95
C PRO A 130 -9.44 2.30 7.81
N TYR A 131 -8.19 1.91 8.02
CA TYR A 131 -7.05 2.82 7.82
C TYR A 131 -6.90 3.22 6.35
N HIS A 132 -7.03 2.27 5.43
CA HIS A 132 -6.93 2.52 4.00
C HIS A 132 -8.02 3.47 3.48
N LEU A 133 -9.26 3.30 3.95
CA LEU A 133 -10.36 4.21 3.60
C LEU A 133 -10.17 5.61 4.19
N LEU A 134 -9.55 5.74 5.37
CA LEU A 134 -9.18 7.05 5.93
C LEU A 134 -8.11 7.72 5.06
N HIS A 135 -7.11 6.98 4.61
CA HIS A 135 -6.07 7.47 3.72
C HIS A 135 -6.66 8.02 2.40
N HIS A 136 -7.55 7.29 1.74
CA HIS A 136 -8.22 7.78 0.53
C HIS A 136 -9.10 9.03 0.78
N LYS A 137 -9.74 9.12 1.95
CA LYS A 137 -10.68 10.21 2.27
C LYS A 137 -9.99 11.47 2.77
N TYR A 138 -8.88 11.32 3.49
CA TYR A 138 -8.17 12.39 4.19
C TYR A 138 -6.69 12.42 3.79
N LEU A 139 -6.40 12.20 2.51
CA LEU A 139 -5.04 12.07 1.98
C LEU A 139 -4.14 13.24 2.42
N GLY A 140 -3.04 12.90 3.08
CA GLY A 140 -2.08 13.87 3.60
C GLY A 140 -2.55 14.65 4.83
N GLU A 141 -3.73 14.38 5.42
CA GLU A 141 -4.18 15.08 6.63
C GLU A 141 -3.41 14.58 7.87
N ASP A 142 -2.68 15.49 8.53
CA ASP A 142 -1.84 15.15 9.68
C ASP A 142 -2.67 14.59 10.86
N GLY A 143 -2.25 13.45 11.38
CA GLY A 143 -2.94 12.73 12.47
C GLY A 143 -4.19 11.94 12.07
N THR A 144 -4.65 12.05 10.82
CA THR A 144 -5.76 11.23 10.27
C THR A 144 -5.25 10.23 9.24
N ASP A 145 -4.42 10.68 8.29
CA ASP A 145 -3.73 9.82 7.35
C ASP A 145 -2.53 9.16 8.03
N THR A 146 -2.71 7.91 8.44
CA THR A 146 -1.69 7.12 9.14
C THR A 146 -0.56 6.63 8.23
N ASP A 147 -0.66 6.84 6.93
CA ASP A 147 0.41 6.52 5.97
C ASP A 147 1.56 7.55 6.02
N LEU A 148 1.31 8.73 6.60
CA LEU A 148 2.33 9.77 6.80
C LEU A 148 3.36 9.36 7.87
N PRO A 149 4.67 9.48 7.59
CA PRO A 149 5.69 9.34 8.62
C PRO A 149 5.53 10.37 9.74
N THR A 150 5.94 9.97 10.93
CA THR A 150 6.07 10.83 12.10
C THR A 150 7.35 11.67 12.02
N LYS A 151 7.41 12.76 12.78
CA LYS A 151 8.64 13.56 12.90
C LYS A 151 9.81 12.75 13.47
N LEU A 152 9.53 11.83 14.39
CA LEU A 152 10.55 10.96 14.98
C LEU A 152 11.17 10.06 13.91
N GLU A 153 10.35 9.42 13.07
CA GLU A 153 10.85 8.60 11.96
C GLU A 153 11.67 9.43 10.97
N VAL A 154 11.25 10.65 10.65
CA VAL A 154 12.04 11.56 9.81
C VAL A 154 13.41 11.82 10.43
N ILE A 155 13.49 12.15 11.72
CA ILE A 155 14.77 12.45 12.39
C ILE A 155 15.67 11.20 12.43
N LEU A 156 15.11 10.04 12.79
CA LEU A 156 15.88 8.80 12.95
C LEU A 156 16.38 8.23 11.63
N PHE A 157 15.58 8.34 10.56
CA PHE A 157 15.84 7.67 9.29
C PHE A 157 16.30 8.61 8.17
N ASN A 158 16.77 9.82 8.50
CA ASN A 158 17.26 10.80 7.51
C ASN A 158 18.77 10.66 7.20
N ASN A 159 19.18 9.49 6.72
CA ASN A 159 20.47 9.26 6.07
C ASN A 159 20.39 7.95 5.27
N VAL A 160 21.43 7.59 4.50
CA VAL A 160 21.42 6.40 3.64
C VAL A 160 21.10 5.11 4.44
N LEU A 161 21.74 4.91 5.59
CA LEU A 161 21.52 3.71 6.42
C LEU A 161 20.13 3.71 7.06
N GLY A 162 19.67 4.87 7.54
CA GLY A 162 18.34 5.05 8.10
C GLY A 162 17.24 4.79 7.09
N LYS A 163 17.38 5.30 5.85
CA LYS A 163 16.44 5.05 4.76
C LYS A 163 16.50 3.60 4.29
N ALA A 164 17.68 2.98 4.24
CA ALA A 164 17.81 1.55 3.95
C ALA A 164 17.13 0.69 5.02
N PHE A 165 17.28 1.04 6.30
CA PHE A 165 16.56 0.40 7.40
C PHE A 165 15.05 0.58 7.23
N PHE A 166 14.59 1.80 6.98
CA PHE A 166 13.18 2.09 6.73
C PHE A 166 12.61 1.23 5.60
N CYS A 167 13.28 1.17 4.45
CA CYS A 167 12.83 0.37 3.30
C CYS A 167 12.91 -1.14 3.54
N THR A 168 13.85 -1.61 4.38
CA THR A 168 13.96 -3.04 4.73
C THR A 168 12.84 -3.47 5.68
N PHE A 169 12.46 -2.60 6.62
CA PHE A 169 11.48 -2.88 7.66
C PHE A 169 10.13 -2.18 7.41
N GLN A 170 9.87 -1.77 6.16
CA GLN A 170 8.76 -0.90 5.78
C GLN A 170 7.41 -1.46 6.25
N ILE A 171 7.21 -2.77 6.10
CA ILE A 171 5.97 -3.44 6.52
C ILE A 171 5.64 -3.23 8.01
N PHE A 172 6.64 -3.11 8.89
CA PHE A 172 6.42 -2.86 10.31
C PHE A 172 5.98 -1.43 10.58
N PHE A 173 6.47 -0.45 9.82
CA PHE A 173 5.98 0.92 9.94
C PHE A 173 4.51 1.01 9.50
N TYR A 174 4.14 0.32 8.41
CA TYR A 174 2.75 0.25 7.97
C TYR A 174 1.83 -0.50 8.94
N ALA A 175 2.35 -1.50 9.65
CA ALA A 175 1.57 -2.25 10.63
C ALA A 175 1.43 -1.52 11.98
N LEU A 176 2.51 -0.92 12.48
CA LEU A 176 2.58 -0.39 13.85
C LEU A 176 2.21 1.09 13.94
N ARG A 177 2.63 1.92 12.98
CA ARG A 177 2.39 3.36 13.01
C ARG A 177 0.89 3.69 13.09
N PRO A 178 -0.02 3.06 12.32
CA PRO A 178 -1.43 3.39 12.39
C PRO A 178 -2.05 3.14 13.77
N ILE A 179 -1.63 2.06 14.44
CA ILE A 179 -2.10 1.69 15.79
C ILE A 179 -1.70 2.75 16.81
N CYS A 180 -0.50 3.33 16.68
CA CYS A 180 0.00 4.38 17.57
C CYS A 180 -0.65 5.74 17.30
N LEU A 181 -0.94 6.07 16.04
CA LEU A 181 -1.40 7.42 15.65
C LEU A 181 -2.91 7.60 15.72
N LYS A 182 -3.69 6.60 15.32
CA LYS A 182 -5.14 6.74 15.20
C LYS A 182 -5.83 5.48 15.68
N LYS A 183 -6.58 5.61 16.78
CA LYS A 183 -7.45 4.53 17.25
C LYS A 183 -8.64 4.40 16.31
N ILE A 184 -8.79 3.22 15.70
CA ILE A 184 -10.00 2.83 14.96
C ILE A 184 -10.95 2.08 15.89
N GLN A 185 -12.24 2.07 15.52
CA GLN A 185 -13.23 1.28 16.25
C GLN A 185 -12.94 -0.21 16.06
N PHE A 186 -12.71 -0.90 17.16
CA PHE A 186 -12.56 -2.35 17.17
C PHE A 186 -13.94 -3.01 16.98
N THR A 187 -14.00 -4.04 16.15
CA THR A 187 -15.25 -4.74 15.77
C THR A 187 -15.08 -6.25 15.86
N SER A 188 -16.19 -6.99 15.81
CA SER A 188 -16.16 -8.47 15.78
C SER A 188 -15.31 -9.04 14.63
N LEU A 189 -15.18 -8.31 13.51
CA LEU A 189 -14.33 -8.73 12.39
C LEU A 189 -12.85 -8.84 12.80
N HIS A 190 -12.37 -7.97 13.69
CA HIS A 190 -11.00 -8.04 14.19
C HIS A 190 -10.79 -9.28 15.05
N ILE A 191 -11.78 -9.63 15.88
CA ILE A 191 -11.77 -10.86 16.67
C ILE A 191 -11.74 -12.08 15.73
N TYR A 192 -12.60 -12.11 14.71
CA TYR A 192 -12.62 -13.21 13.74
C TYR A 192 -11.30 -13.32 12.97
N ASN A 193 -10.73 -12.21 12.50
CA ASN A 193 -9.44 -12.25 11.80
C ASN A 193 -8.34 -12.80 12.71
N LEU A 194 -8.28 -12.36 13.97
CA LEU A 194 -7.30 -12.81 14.95
C LEU A 194 -7.46 -14.30 15.26
N LEU A 195 -8.68 -14.75 15.60
CA LEU A 195 -8.94 -16.14 15.95
C LEU A 195 -8.70 -17.09 14.77
N ILE A 196 -9.17 -16.73 13.57
CA ILE A 196 -9.00 -17.55 12.37
C ILE A 196 -7.52 -17.63 11.99
N GLN A 197 -6.77 -16.52 12.04
CA GLN A 197 -5.34 -16.54 11.73
C GLN A 197 -4.57 -17.42 12.72
N PHE A 198 -4.76 -17.23 14.03
CA PHE A 198 -4.05 -18.04 15.03
C PHE A 198 -4.44 -19.52 14.96
N LEU A 199 -5.72 -19.83 14.75
CA LEU A 199 -6.15 -21.21 14.56
C LEU A 199 -5.50 -21.82 13.32
N PHE A 200 -5.47 -21.08 12.22
CA PHE A 200 -4.81 -21.51 11.00
C PHE A 200 -3.31 -21.74 11.21
N ASP A 201 -2.60 -20.82 11.86
CA ASP A 201 -1.16 -20.94 12.13
C ASP A 201 -0.88 -22.16 13.03
N ILE A 202 -1.69 -22.39 14.07
CA ILE A 202 -1.59 -23.57 14.93
C ILE A 202 -1.80 -24.85 14.12
N ILE A 203 -2.85 -24.92 13.29
CA ILE A 203 -3.13 -26.07 12.42
C ILE A 203 -1.96 -26.30 11.46
N LEU A 204 -1.44 -25.25 10.83
CA LEU A 204 -0.32 -25.31 9.91
C LEU A 204 0.93 -25.88 10.59
N ILE A 205 1.29 -25.37 11.79
CA ILE A 205 2.43 -25.90 12.55
C ILE A 205 2.21 -27.38 12.91
N ARG A 206 1.00 -27.77 13.31
CA ARG A 206 0.70 -29.16 13.69
C ARG A 206 0.79 -30.12 12.50
N LEU A 207 0.41 -29.68 11.30
CA LEU A 207 0.38 -30.53 10.10
C LEU A 207 1.68 -30.48 9.28
N ALA A 208 2.36 -29.34 9.25
CA ALA A 208 3.53 -29.10 8.40
C ALA A 208 4.79 -28.68 9.17
N GLY A 209 4.71 -28.40 10.48
CA GLY A 209 5.85 -27.94 11.27
C GLY A 209 6.07 -26.42 11.20
N SER A 210 6.93 -25.90 12.07
CA SER A 210 7.21 -24.47 12.19
C SER A 210 7.91 -23.87 10.97
N GLY A 211 8.67 -24.68 10.21
CA GLY A 211 9.31 -24.23 8.97
C GLY A 211 8.31 -23.71 7.92
N ALA A 212 7.12 -24.31 7.86
CA ALA A 212 6.04 -23.83 6.99
C ALA A 212 5.54 -22.44 7.39
N LEU A 213 5.35 -22.19 8.69
CA LEU A 213 4.97 -20.86 9.18
C LEU A 213 6.09 -19.84 8.97
N PHE A 214 7.35 -20.21 9.21
CA PHE A 214 8.48 -19.33 8.91
C PHE A 214 8.52 -18.93 7.45
N TYR A 215 8.21 -19.85 6.52
CA TYR A 215 8.15 -19.51 5.10
C TYR A 215 7.13 -18.42 4.82
N LEU A 216 5.92 -18.52 5.40
CA LEU A 216 4.87 -17.50 5.25
C LEU A 216 5.30 -16.16 5.85
N LEU A 217 5.86 -16.17 7.06
CA LEU A 217 6.32 -14.96 7.75
C LEU A 217 7.48 -14.27 7.00
N PHE A 218 8.48 -15.02 6.52
CA PHE A 218 9.58 -14.48 5.72
C PHE A 218 9.08 -13.94 4.38
N SER A 219 8.15 -14.63 3.73
CA SER A 219 7.51 -14.15 2.51
C SER A 219 6.80 -12.81 2.73
N SER A 220 6.05 -12.66 3.82
CA SER A 220 5.39 -11.40 4.20
C SER A 220 6.36 -10.28 4.52
N PHE A 221 7.41 -10.58 5.28
CA PHE A 221 8.43 -9.61 5.63
C PHE A 221 9.11 -9.09 4.36
N LEU A 222 9.68 -10.01 3.56
CA LEU A 222 10.41 -9.68 2.33
C LEU A 222 9.53 -8.98 1.29
N ALA A 223 8.23 -9.32 1.22
CA ALA A 223 7.27 -8.63 0.39
C ALA A 223 7.25 -7.13 0.67
N GLY A 224 7.25 -6.70 1.93
CA GLY A 224 7.31 -5.29 2.30
C GLY A 224 8.72 -4.81 2.68
N SER A 225 9.78 -5.44 2.16
CA SER A 225 11.18 -5.03 2.32
C SER A 225 11.75 -4.48 1.00
N LEU A 226 13.06 -4.61 0.78
CA LEU A 226 13.76 -4.27 -0.47
C LEU A 226 13.40 -5.25 -1.62
N HIS A 227 12.12 -5.35 -1.97
CA HIS A 227 11.59 -6.15 -3.07
C HIS A 227 11.12 -5.22 -4.21
N PRO A 228 11.30 -5.56 -5.51
CA PRO A 228 10.94 -4.69 -6.62
C PRO A 228 9.50 -4.15 -6.57
N CYS A 229 8.53 -5.00 -6.22
CA CYS A 229 7.14 -4.57 -6.07
C CYS A 229 6.97 -3.59 -4.91
N ALA A 230 7.69 -3.75 -3.79
CA ALA A 230 7.55 -2.91 -2.58
C ALA A 230 7.85 -1.44 -2.82
N GLY A 231 8.52 -1.10 -3.93
CA GLY A 231 8.74 0.29 -4.30
C GLY A 231 7.44 1.05 -4.51
N HIS A 232 6.31 0.38 -4.73
CA HIS A 232 4.98 1.00 -4.81
C HIS A 232 4.65 1.80 -3.53
N PHE A 233 4.97 1.27 -2.34
CA PHE A 233 4.73 1.97 -1.06
C PHE A 233 5.43 3.33 -0.94
N ILE A 234 6.54 3.52 -1.66
CA ILE A 234 7.25 4.80 -1.72
C ILE A 234 6.75 5.62 -2.92
N ALA A 235 6.73 4.99 -4.09
CA ALA A 235 6.41 5.61 -5.37
C ALA A 235 5.04 6.29 -5.36
N GLU A 236 4.07 5.71 -4.66
CA GLU A 236 2.69 6.17 -4.69
C GLU A 236 2.50 7.56 -4.08
N HIS A 237 3.16 7.86 -2.95
CA HIS A 237 2.84 9.06 -2.16
C HIS A 237 4.03 9.90 -1.72
N PHE A 238 5.27 9.47 -1.97
CA PHE A 238 6.43 10.31 -1.72
C PHE A 238 6.73 11.20 -2.93
N SER A 239 6.77 12.51 -2.71
CA SER A 239 7.08 13.52 -3.71
C SER A 239 8.58 13.57 -3.99
N ILE A 240 9.08 12.59 -4.74
CA ILE A 240 10.51 12.37 -5.02
C ILE A 240 10.92 12.65 -6.47
N ILE A 241 9.97 13.02 -7.36
CA ILE A 241 10.28 13.41 -8.72
C ILE A 241 10.78 14.87 -8.72
N LYS A 242 12.05 15.06 -9.09
CA LYS A 242 12.79 16.32 -8.92
C LYS A 242 12.36 17.46 -9.83
N ASN A 243 11.69 17.15 -10.95
CA ASN A 243 11.49 18.10 -12.04
C ASN A 243 10.18 18.87 -11.95
N THR A 244 9.47 18.81 -10.81
CA THR A 244 8.26 19.60 -10.59
C THR A 244 8.51 20.66 -9.53
N ASN A 245 8.21 21.92 -9.89
CA ASN A 245 8.11 23.02 -8.92
C ASN A 245 6.85 22.90 -8.04
N GLU A 246 6.09 21.81 -8.21
CA GLU A 246 4.84 21.52 -7.55
C GLU A 246 4.98 20.23 -6.75
N ALA A 247 4.51 20.25 -5.51
CA ALA A 247 4.40 19.06 -4.69
C ALA A 247 3.18 18.26 -5.17
N ILE A 248 3.41 17.02 -5.61
CA ILE A 248 2.36 16.12 -6.08
C ILE A 248 2.09 15.05 -5.01
N ASP A 249 0.81 14.87 -4.67
CA ASP A 249 0.36 13.95 -3.62
C ASP A 249 0.49 12.48 -3.99
N THR A 250 0.31 12.19 -5.28
CA THR A 250 0.11 10.84 -5.78
C THR A 250 0.76 10.67 -7.15
N TYR A 251 1.58 9.64 -7.32
CA TYR A 251 2.20 9.28 -8.60
C TYR A 251 1.69 7.93 -9.09
N SER A 252 1.64 7.79 -10.41
CA SER A 252 1.34 6.51 -11.07
C SER A 252 2.63 5.84 -11.56
N TYR A 253 2.54 4.55 -11.85
CA TYR A 253 3.52 3.68 -12.49
C TYR A 253 2.78 2.78 -13.48
N TYR A 254 3.17 2.80 -14.76
CA TYR A 254 2.51 2.02 -15.82
C TYR A 254 3.36 0.85 -16.33
N GLY A 255 4.39 0.45 -15.58
CA GLY A 255 5.31 -0.60 -16.00
C GLY A 255 4.83 -2.03 -15.70
N ILE A 256 5.68 -3.00 -16.03
CA ILE A 256 5.35 -4.43 -16.08
C ILE A 256 4.97 -5.06 -14.73
N LEU A 257 5.46 -4.51 -13.61
CA LEU A 257 5.19 -5.09 -12.29
C LEU A 257 3.70 -5.04 -11.92
N ASN A 258 2.92 -4.18 -12.58
CA ASN A 258 1.46 -4.13 -12.44
C ASN A 258 0.74 -5.47 -12.68
N ILE A 259 1.31 -6.35 -13.51
CA ILE A 259 0.77 -7.69 -13.76
C ILE A 259 0.71 -8.51 -12.46
N LEU A 260 1.64 -8.29 -11.54
CA LEU A 260 1.74 -8.99 -10.26
C LEU A 260 0.90 -8.33 -9.17
N THR A 261 0.55 -7.06 -9.35
CA THR A 261 0.08 -6.15 -8.30
C THR A 261 -1.27 -5.51 -8.63
N TYR A 262 -2.16 -6.23 -9.31
CA TYR A 262 -3.51 -5.76 -9.64
C TYR A 262 -3.52 -4.31 -10.17
N ASN A 263 -2.66 -3.99 -11.13
CA ASN A 263 -2.58 -2.64 -11.72
C ASN A 263 -2.54 -1.47 -10.70
N VAL A 264 -2.10 -1.68 -9.46
CA VAL A 264 -2.09 -0.63 -8.42
C VAL A 264 -1.28 0.59 -8.82
N GLY A 265 -0.29 0.41 -9.72
CA GLY A 265 0.48 1.51 -10.27
C GLY A 265 -0.38 2.53 -11.06
N TYR A 266 -1.59 2.20 -11.50
CA TYR A 266 -2.58 3.19 -11.96
C TYR A 266 -3.17 3.93 -10.74
N HIS A 267 -2.31 4.53 -9.92
CA HIS A 267 -2.65 4.94 -8.56
C HIS A 267 -3.42 6.25 -8.53
N ASN A 268 -3.11 7.19 -9.43
CA ASN A 268 -3.92 8.40 -9.60
C ASN A 268 -5.34 8.04 -10.02
N GLU A 269 -5.49 7.13 -10.98
CA GLU A 269 -6.76 6.61 -11.47
C GLU A 269 -7.54 5.92 -10.36
N HIS A 270 -6.85 5.12 -9.56
CA HIS A 270 -7.42 4.42 -8.42
C HIS A 270 -7.93 5.39 -7.34
N HIS A 271 -7.13 6.37 -6.92
CA HIS A 271 -7.58 7.39 -5.96
C HIS A 271 -8.71 8.27 -6.51
N ASP A 272 -8.67 8.58 -7.80
CA ASP A 272 -9.77 9.28 -8.47
C ASP A 272 -11.03 8.43 -8.55
N PHE A 273 -10.94 7.11 -8.70
CA PHE A 273 -12.12 6.24 -8.84
C PHE A 273 -11.91 4.88 -8.12
N PRO A 274 -11.96 4.86 -6.77
CA PRO A 274 -11.65 3.65 -5.99
C PRO A 274 -12.69 2.52 -6.14
N PHE A 275 -13.79 2.79 -6.85
CA PHE A 275 -14.83 1.82 -7.17
C PHE A 275 -14.69 1.24 -8.59
N ILE A 276 -13.66 1.63 -9.34
CA ILE A 276 -13.27 1.00 -10.60
C ILE A 276 -12.22 -0.06 -10.26
N PRO A 277 -12.45 -1.35 -10.61
CA PRO A 277 -11.51 -2.39 -10.27
C PRO A 277 -10.23 -2.31 -11.08
N TRP A 278 -9.16 -2.90 -10.55
CA TRP A 278 -7.84 -2.97 -11.18
C TRP A 278 -7.83 -3.31 -12.67
N SER A 279 -8.69 -4.23 -13.11
CA SER A 279 -8.76 -4.72 -14.49
C SER A 279 -9.22 -3.64 -15.48
N ARG A 280 -9.87 -2.59 -14.98
CA ARG A 280 -10.45 -1.49 -15.77
C ARG A 280 -9.73 -0.17 -15.58
N LEU A 281 -8.79 -0.06 -14.65
CA LEU A 281 -7.95 1.15 -14.50
C LEU A 281 -7.21 1.53 -15.80
N PRO A 282 -6.63 0.59 -16.58
CA PRO A 282 -6.04 0.94 -17.87
C PRO A 282 -7.05 1.53 -18.87
N LYS A 283 -8.32 1.11 -18.80
CA LYS A 283 -9.39 1.65 -19.64
C LYS A 283 -9.81 3.05 -19.19
N LEU A 284 -9.86 3.30 -17.87
CA LEU A 284 -10.06 4.63 -17.33
C LEU A 284 -8.96 5.59 -17.80
N ASN A 285 -7.69 5.21 -17.67
CA ASN A 285 -6.56 6.03 -18.13
C ASN A 285 -6.69 6.37 -19.63
N LYS A 286 -7.12 5.42 -20.47
CA LYS A 286 -7.31 5.65 -21.91
C LYS A 286 -8.43 6.65 -22.22
N ILE A 287 -9.56 6.58 -21.50
CA ILE A 287 -10.71 7.46 -21.74
C ILE A 287 -10.40 8.88 -21.28
N ALA A 288 -9.82 9.03 -20.08
CA ALA A 288 -9.55 10.33 -19.45
C ALA A 288 -8.05 10.70 -19.50
N ASN A 289 -7.34 10.29 -20.55
CA ASN A 289 -5.87 10.39 -20.61
C ASN A 289 -5.36 11.82 -20.49
N GLU A 290 -6.12 12.81 -20.97
CA GLU A 290 -5.77 14.22 -20.89
C GLU A 290 -5.67 14.74 -19.45
N PHE A 291 -6.31 14.08 -18.49
CA PHE A 291 -6.22 14.39 -17.07
C PHE A 291 -4.99 13.77 -16.40
N TYR A 292 -4.38 12.74 -17.01
CA TYR A 292 -3.29 11.96 -16.41
C TYR A 292 -1.94 12.16 -17.10
N ARG A 293 -1.91 12.38 -18.43
CA ARG A 293 -0.69 12.37 -19.26
C ARG A 293 0.37 13.40 -18.87
N ASN A 294 -0.05 14.50 -18.24
CA ASN A 294 0.83 15.58 -17.81
C ASN A 294 1.25 15.45 -16.33
N ILE A 295 0.66 14.49 -15.59
CA ILE A 295 1.07 14.19 -14.22
C ILE A 295 2.34 13.32 -14.31
N PRO A 296 3.44 13.74 -13.66
CA PRO A 296 4.63 12.91 -13.58
C PRO A 296 4.34 11.51 -13.06
N CYS A 297 5.05 10.52 -13.60
CA CYS A 297 4.91 9.12 -13.21
C CYS A 297 6.28 8.48 -13.01
N HIS A 298 6.31 7.40 -12.24
CA HIS A 298 7.50 6.57 -12.09
C HIS A 298 7.59 5.53 -13.21
N THR A 299 8.81 5.29 -13.69
CA THR A 299 9.10 4.27 -14.71
C THR A 299 9.64 2.97 -14.13
N SER A 300 10.14 3.00 -12.88
CA SER A 300 10.70 1.84 -12.19
C SER A 300 10.56 1.96 -10.67
N TRP A 301 9.85 1.02 -10.03
CA TRP A 301 9.75 0.94 -8.58
C TRP A 301 11.07 0.56 -7.90
N THR A 302 11.90 -0.27 -8.55
CA THR A 302 13.25 -0.57 -8.05
C THR A 302 14.13 0.67 -8.03
N TYR A 303 14.05 1.51 -9.06
CA TYR A 303 14.77 2.79 -9.08
C TYR A 303 14.25 3.75 -8.01
N VAL A 304 12.95 3.76 -7.74
CA VAL A 304 12.36 4.54 -6.64
C VAL A 304 12.96 4.15 -5.29
N ILE A 305 13.07 2.86 -4.98
CA ILE A 305 13.72 2.39 -3.74
C ILE A 305 15.17 2.87 -3.69
N TRP A 306 15.93 2.67 -4.78
CA TRP A 306 17.33 3.08 -4.84
C TRP A 306 17.49 4.58 -4.65
N GLN A 307 16.73 5.41 -5.38
CA GLN A 307 16.74 6.86 -5.27
C GLN A 307 16.36 7.29 -3.86
N PHE A 308 15.31 6.70 -3.29
CA PHE A 308 14.86 7.01 -1.93
C PHE A 308 15.99 6.79 -0.94
N ILE A 309 16.75 5.71 -1.06
CA ILE A 309 17.85 5.37 -0.13
C ILE A 309 19.08 6.27 -0.37
N THR A 310 19.52 6.45 -1.61
CA THR A 310 20.85 7.01 -1.91
C THR A 310 20.89 8.52 -2.07
N ASP A 311 19.77 9.15 -2.44
CA ASP A 311 19.73 10.59 -2.73
C ASP A 311 19.41 11.41 -1.47
N ASP A 312 20.32 12.28 -1.05
CA ASP A 312 20.22 13.10 0.16
C ASP A 312 19.10 14.15 0.11
N ARG A 313 18.62 14.49 -1.09
CA ARG A 313 17.51 15.43 -1.30
C ARG A 313 16.13 14.81 -1.09
N VAL A 314 16.05 13.48 -0.96
CA VAL A 314 14.78 12.77 -0.75
C VAL A 314 14.81 11.94 0.53
N GLY A 315 13.64 11.80 1.15
CA GLY A 315 13.47 10.92 2.29
C GLY A 315 12.08 11.04 2.90
N LEU A 316 11.96 10.70 4.18
CA LEU A 316 10.64 10.54 4.82
C LEU A 316 9.83 11.85 4.88
N TRP A 317 10.49 13.01 4.80
CA TRP A 317 9.87 14.34 4.79
C TRP A 317 9.27 14.72 3.44
N CYS A 318 9.55 13.98 2.36
CA CYS A 318 8.99 14.18 1.02
C CYS A 318 7.53 13.72 0.92
N ARG A 319 6.71 13.99 1.95
CA ARG A 319 5.28 13.72 1.98
C ARG A 319 4.53 15.04 2.11
N ILE A 320 3.42 15.15 1.40
CA ILE A 320 2.54 16.31 1.49
C ILE A 320 1.66 16.17 2.72
N LYS A 321 1.66 17.20 3.57
CA LYS A 321 0.83 17.32 4.76
C LYS A 321 -0.18 18.46 4.62
N ARG A 322 -1.37 18.21 5.14
CA ARG A 322 -2.49 19.14 5.27
C ARG A 322 -2.86 19.25 6.72
N ARG A 323 -3.24 20.46 7.16
CA ARG A 323 -3.74 20.67 8.52
C ARG A 323 -5.12 20.04 8.65
N ASN A 324 -5.32 19.32 9.75
CA ASN A 324 -6.62 18.79 10.11
C ASN A 324 -7.59 19.95 10.44
N LYS A 325 -8.64 20.11 9.61
CA LYS A 325 -9.62 21.19 9.76
C LYS A 325 -10.41 21.13 11.08
N LEU A 326 -10.50 19.96 11.71
CA LEU A 326 -11.23 19.77 12.97
C LEU A 326 -10.36 20.12 14.19
N ALA A 327 -9.05 19.90 14.13
CA ALA A 327 -8.12 20.25 15.21
C ALA A 327 -7.82 21.77 15.28
N SER A 328 -8.07 22.51 14.20
CA SER A 328 -7.89 23.97 14.16
C SER A 328 -9.05 24.77 14.78
N ILE A 329 -10.18 24.12 15.10
CA ILE A 329 -11.35 24.77 15.72
C ILE A 329 -11.32 24.63 17.26
N SER A 330 -10.46 23.75 17.80
CA SER A 330 -10.32 23.48 19.23
C SER A 330 -9.11 24.17 19.88
N LYS A 331 -8.61 25.27 19.30
CA LYS A 331 -7.52 26.07 19.86
C LYS A 331 -7.90 27.53 19.98
#